data_AF-A0A6J6RF90-F1
#
_entry.id   AF-A0A6J6RF90-F1
#
_cell.length_a   1.000
_cell.length_b   1.000
_cell.length_c   1.000
_cell.angle_alpha   90.00
_cell.angle_beta   90.00
_cell.angle_gamma   90.00
#
_symmetry.space_group_name_H-M   'P 1'
#
loop_
_entity.id
_entity.type
_entity.pdbx_description
1 polymer ?
#
loop_
_entity_poly.entity_id
_entity_poly.type
_entity_poly.pdbx_seq_one_letter_code
_entity_poly.pdbx_strand_id
1 'polypeptide(L)'
;MSKPSLSTIRTHIFGHPGAHPKEVASIFDGHLEQDPSLDCDLAIFAINPAIGIDAQSIAQWEALDEAMVPRLVVVTGLDDSENDFDDAVLLANRVFDQTVTPFLVLHDDSGIACALISLSDLSIRDYSTTPPTLRDSDAEHKTLVSEFQSEYLNQMELMGDDAFGAGLVFPAIPIWLDRKIGVDIVTNYIESLKN
;
A
#
# COMPACT_ATOMS: atom_id res chain seq x y z
N MET A 1 -37.34 9.32 4.76
CA MET A 1 -36.00 9.49 5.37
C MET A 1 -35.01 8.82 4.44
N SER A 2 -34.32 9.59 3.61
CA SER A 2 -33.24 9.07 2.77
C SER A 2 -32.10 8.65 3.70
N LYS A 3 -31.55 7.45 3.50
CA LYS A 3 -30.29 7.06 4.16
C LYS A 3 -29.24 8.14 3.85
N PRO A 4 -28.39 8.53 4.81
CA PRO A 4 -27.25 9.37 4.48
C PRO A 4 -26.45 8.66 3.39
N SER A 5 -26.17 9.37 2.30
CA SER A 5 -25.21 8.94 1.30
C SER A 5 -23.87 8.85 2.00
N LEU A 6 -23.33 7.64 2.19
CA LEU A 6 -21.92 7.48 2.56
C LEU A 6 -21.11 8.27 1.53
N SER A 7 -20.25 9.20 1.97
CA SER A 7 -19.35 9.90 1.06
C SER A 7 -18.48 8.87 0.37
N THR A 8 -18.52 8.86 -0.97
CA THR A 8 -17.62 8.04 -1.77
C THR A 8 -16.25 8.72 -1.75
N ILE A 9 -15.21 8.00 -1.35
CA ILE A 9 -13.83 8.50 -1.37
C ILE A 9 -13.41 8.61 -2.83
N ARG A 10 -13.04 9.81 -3.26
CA ARG A 10 -12.49 10.04 -4.60
C ARG A 10 -11.03 9.65 -4.61
N THR A 11 -10.76 8.46 -5.14
CA THR A 11 -9.41 7.91 -5.21
C THR A 11 -8.81 8.17 -6.59
N HIS A 12 -7.72 8.92 -6.66
CA HIS A 12 -6.94 9.08 -7.89
C HIS A 12 -5.79 8.08 -7.92
N ILE A 13 -5.55 7.48 -9.07
CA ILE A 13 -4.51 6.48 -9.28
C ILE A 13 -3.47 7.04 -10.24
N PHE A 14 -2.21 6.89 -9.86
CA PHE A 14 -1.04 7.32 -10.61
C PHE A 14 -0.05 6.16 -10.74
N GLY A 15 0.88 6.27 -11.69
CA GLY A 15 1.94 5.27 -11.89
C GLY A 15 2.29 5.07 -13.36
N HIS A 16 3.48 4.54 -13.60
CA HIS A 16 3.90 4.14 -14.94
C HIS A 16 2.99 3.02 -15.47
N PRO A 17 2.65 2.95 -16.77
CA PRO A 17 1.77 1.90 -17.32
C PRO A 17 2.20 0.46 -17.01
N GLY A 18 3.51 0.22 -16.90
CA GLY A 18 4.09 -1.08 -16.51
C GLY A 18 3.88 -1.47 -15.04
N ALA A 19 3.42 -0.56 -14.19
CA ALA A 19 2.98 -0.83 -12.83
C ALA A 19 1.45 -1.07 -12.74
N HIS A 20 0.79 -1.27 -13.88
CA HIS A 20 -0.63 -1.64 -13.96
C HIS A 20 -1.62 -0.70 -13.23
N PRO A 21 -1.47 0.64 -13.27
CA PRO A 21 -2.35 1.56 -12.52
C PRO A 21 -3.81 1.51 -12.98
N LYS A 22 -4.08 1.07 -14.22
CA LYS A 22 -5.45 0.85 -14.73
C LYS A 22 -6.16 -0.30 -13.99
N GLU A 23 -5.44 -1.36 -13.67
CA GLU A 23 -5.98 -2.52 -12.98
C GLU A 23 -6.19 -2.19 -11.50
N VAL A 24 -5.24 -1.46 -10.90
CA VAL A 24 -5.38 -0.85 -9.57
C VAL A 24 -6.63 0.03 -9.49
N ALA A 25 -6.83 0.94 -10.46
CA ALA A 25 -8.03 1.77 -10.53
C ALA A 25 -9.32 0.95 -10.62
N SER A 26 -9.33 -0.10 -11.44
CA SER A 26 -10.50 -0.97 -11.58
C SER A 26 -10.83 -1.73 -10.29
N ILE A 27 -9.83 -2.11 -9.48
CA ILE A 27 -10.04 -2.91 -8.27
C ILE A 27 -10.51 -2.04 -7.10
N PHE A 28 -10.01 -0.81 -7.01
CA PHE A 28 -10.31 0.10 -5.91
C PHE A 28 -11.37 1.16 -6.24
N ASP A 29 -12.08 1.00 -7.38
CA ASP A 29 -13.08 1.97 -7.87
C ASP A 29 -12.51 3.41 -7.97
N GLY A 30 -11.25 3.50 -8.39
CA GLY A 30 -10.51 4.75 -8.52
C GLY A 30 -10.46 5.27 -9.96
N HIS A 31 -9.94 6.48 -10.11
CA HIS A 31 -9.77 7.14 -11.39
C HIS A 31 -8.30 7.22 -11.77
N LEU A 32 -7.91 6.65 -12.91
CA LEU A 32 -6.59 6.87 -13.47
C LEU A 32 -6.49 8.32 -13.96
N GLU A 33 -5.66 9.12 -13.29
CA GLU A 33 -5.49 10.53 -13.60
C GLU A 33 -4.12 10.82 -14.21
N GLN A 34 -4.04 11.90 -14.97
CA GLN A 34 -2.77 12.40 -15.53
C GLN A 34 -2.30 13.67 -14.82
N ASP A 35 -3.24 14.48 -14.36
CA ASP A 35 -2.98 15.73 -13.67
C ASP A 35 -3.44 15.61 -12.21
N PRO A 36 -2.60 15.96 -11.23
CA PRO A 36 -2.99 15.95 -9.83
C PRO A 36 -4.07 17.03 -9.59
N SER A 37 -5.08 16.69 -8.79
CA SER A 37 -6.17 17.60 -8.44
C SER A 37 -6.42 17.54 -6.94
N LEU A 38 -6.71 18.71 -6.35
CA LEU A 38 -6.98 18.86 -4.91
C LEU A 38 -8.38 18.44 -4.51
N ASP A 39 -9.20 18.05 -5.48
CA ASP A 39 -10.48 17.41 -5.23
C ASP A 39 -10.35 15.88 -5.03
N CYS A 40 -9.11 15.38 -4.94
CA CYS A 40 -8.80 14.01 -4.57
C CYS A 40 -8.87 13.81 -3.06
N ASP A 41 -9.59 12.78 -2.59
CA ASP A 41 -9.63 12.42 -1.17
C ASP A 41 -8.49 11.45 -0.80
N LEU A 42 -7.98 10.68 -1.77
CA LEU A 42 -6.83 9.77 -1.63
C LEU A 42 -6.11 9.58 -2.96
N ALA A 43 -4.79 9.75 -2.99
CA ALA A 43 -3.97 9.36 -4.14
C ALA A 43 -3.28 8.01 -3.90
N ILE A 44 -3.37 7.09 -4.86
CA ILE A 44 -2.65 5.81 -4.85
C ILE A 44 -1.62 5.80 -5.98
N PHE A 45 -0.37 5.56 -5.63
CA PHE A 45 0.75 5.43 -6.57
C PHE A 45 1.09 3.96 -6.77
N ALA A 46 0.78 3.43 -7.95
CA ALA A 46 1.18 2.08 -8.34
C ALA A 46 2.63 2.08 -8.81
N ILE A 47 3.45 1.25 -8.19
CA ILE A 47 4.86 1.04 -8.56
C ILE A 47 5.13 -0.44 -8.83
N ASN A 48 6.13 -0.70 -9.65
CA ASN A 48 6.62 -2.04 -9.93
C ASN A 48 8.16 -1.99 -9.91
N PRO A 49 8.84 -2.78 -9.08
CA PRO A 49 10.30 -2.71 -8.93
C PRO A 49 11.05 -2.97 -10.23
N ALA A 50 10.54 -3.80 -11.14
CA ALA A 50 11.16 -4.05 -12.45
C ALA A 50 11.09 -2.85 -13.41
N ILE A 51 10.15 -1.93 -13.19
CA ILE A 51 9.83 -0.85 -14.12
C ILE A 51 10.44 0.48 -13.68
N GLY A 52 10.58 0.68 -12.38
CA GLY A 52 10.98 1.97 -11.82
C GLY A 52 9.79 2.91 -11.58
N ILE A 53 10.11 4.13 -11.15
CA ILE A 53 9.15 5.24 -10.99
C ILE A 53 9.50 6.30 -12.03
N ASP A 54 8.54 6.71 -12.85
CA ASP A 54 8.76 7.71 -13.89
C ASP A 54 8.69 9.15 -13.36
N ALA A 55 9.24 10.09 -14.13
CA ALA A 55 9.29 11.50 -13.75
C ALA A 55 7.89 12.12 -13.58
N GLN A 56 6.89 11.59 -14.30
CA GLN A 56 5.50 12.06 -14.18
C GLN A 56 4.92 11.68 -12.81
N SER A 57 5.12 10.44 -12.36
CA SER A 57 4.67 9.99 -11.03
C SER A 57 5.33 10.78 -9.90
N ILE A 58 6.62 11.13 -10.05
CA ILE A 58 7.34 11.99 -9.10
C ILE A 58 6.71 13.38 -9.03
N ALA A 59 6.48 14.02 -10.18
CA ALA A 59 5.85 15.34 -10.22
C ALA A 59 4.41 15.33 -9.65
N GLN A 60 3.66 14.25 -9.91
CA GLN A 60 2.32 14.05 -9.35
C GLN A 60 2.36 13.90 -7.82
N TRP A 61 3.35 13.19 -7.28
CA TRP A 61 3.54 13.05 -5.84
C TRP A 61 3.80 14.40 -5.18
N GLU A 62 4.77 15.16 -5.70
CA GLU A 62 5.15 16.48 -5.17
C GLU A 62 4.00 17.49 -5.22
N ALA A 63 3.20 17.47 -6.28
CA ALA A 63 2.08 18.40 -6.46
C ALA A 63 0.95 18.23 -5.43
N LEU A 64 0.86 17.07 -4.78
CA LEU A 64 -0.16 16.76 -3.78
C LEU A 64 0.28 17.11 -2.35
N ASP A 65 1.56 17.46 -2.16
CA ASP A 65 2.16 17.62 -0.84
C ASP A 65 1.68 18.86 -0.10
N GLU A 66 1.59 20.01 -0.78
CA GLU A 66 1.16 21.28 -0.16
C GLU A 66 -0.27 21.19 0.42
N ALA A 67 -1.13 20.38 -0.20
CA ALA A 67 -2.50 20.17 0.26
C ALA A 67 -2.62 19.01 1.27
N MET A 68 -1.51 18.35 1.62
CA MET A 68 -1.46 17.19 2.52
C MET A 68 -2.48 16.11 2.11
N VAL A 69 -2.61 15.86 0.80
CA VAL A 69 -3.52 14.80 0.32
C VAL A 69 -3.00 13.46 0.84
N PRO A 70 -3.86 12.63 1.47
CA PRO A 70 -3.50 11.26 1.82
C PRO A 70 -2.96 10.52 0.61
N ARG A 71 -1.81 9.86 0.77
CA ARG A 71 -1.09 9.17 -0.29
C ARG A 71 -0.74 7.76 0.16
N LEU A 72 -0.92 6.79 -0.73
CA LEU A 72 -0.62 5.38 -0.50
C LEU A 72 0.18 4.85 -1.70
N VAL A 73 1.21 4.05 -1.45
CA VAL A 73 1.97 3.35 -2.48
C VAL A 73 1.46 1.91 -2.55
N VAL A 74 1.13 1.42 -3.74
CA VAL A 74 0.87 -0.01 -3.96
C VAL A 74 1.98 -0.61 -4.81
N VAL A 75 2.56 -1.69 -4.34
CA VAL A 75 3.62 -2.41 -5.04
C VAL A 75 3.01 -3.58 -5.80
N THR A 76 3.01 -3.46 -7.13
CA THR A 76 2.55 -4.47 -8.09
C THR A 76 3.73 -5.29 -8.61
N GLY A 77 3.45 -6.30 -9.45
CA GLY A 77 4.48 -7.13 -10.08
C GLY A 77 5.06 -8.23 -9.19
N LEU A 78 4.46 -8.48 -8.02
CA LEU A 78 4.91 -9.51 -7.06
C LEU A 78 4.57 -10.94 -7.51
N ASP A 79 4.02 -11.10 -8.71
CA ASP A 79 3.84 -12.39 -9.38
C ASP A 79 5.13 -12.92 -10.02
N ASP A 80 6.12 -12.04 -10.24
CA ASP A 80 7.47 -12.40 -10.67
C ASP A 80 8.38 -12.57 -9.45
N SER A 81 9.01 -13.75 -9.31
CA SER A 81 9.89 -14.06 -8.18
C SER A 81 11.18 -13.23 -8.16
N GLU A 82 11.52 -12.56 -9.26
CA GLU A 82 12.65 -11.62 -9.30
C GLU A 82 12.30 -10.24 -8.71
N ASN A 83 11.02 -9.96 -8.48
CA ASN A 83 10.56 -8.70 -7.91
C ASN A 83 10.45 -8.79 -6.39
N ASP A 84 11.21 -7.94 -5.71
CA ASP A 84 11.21 -7.85 -4.25
C ASP A 84 10.46 -6.60 -3.76
N PHE A 85 9.68 -6.77 -2.70
CA PHE A 85 8.89 -5.69 -2.10
C PHE A 85 9.78 -4.63 -1.43
N ASP A 86 10.85 -5.04 -0.75
CA ASP A 86 11.76 -4.14 -0.04
C ASP A 86 12.55 -3.29 -1.05
N ASP A 87 12.90 -3.86 -2.21
CA ASP A 87 13.51 -3.11 -3.31
C ASP A 87 12.56 -2.03 -3.88
N ALA A 88 11.27 -2.35 -4.00
CA ALA A 88 10.27 -1.37 -4.43
C ALA A 88 10.11 -0.23 -3.41
N VAL A 89 10.14 -0.54 -2.12
CA VAL A 89 10.09 0.45 -1.03
C VAL A 89 11.35 1.32 -1.03
N LEU A 90 12.53 0.74 -1.22
CA LEU A 90 13.79 1.47 -1.34
C LEU A 90 13.77 2.44 -2.53
N LEU A 91 13.22 2.00 -3.65
CA LEU A 91 13.04 2.83 -4.84
C LEU A 91 12.07 3.99 -4.56
N ALA A 92 10.92 3.72 -3.93
CA ALA A 92 9.95 4.75 -3.55
C ALA A 92 10.60 5.82 -2.65
N ASN A 93 11.28 5.40 -1.59
CA ASN A 93 11.93 6.30 -0.63
C ASN A 93 13.08 7.13 -1.22
N ARG A 94 13.54 6.82 -2.44
CA ARG A 94 14.56 7.60 -3.15
C ARG A 94 13.98 8.84 -3.83
N VAL A 95 12.70 8.80 -4.21
CA VAL A 95 12.08 9.82 -5.09
C VAL A 95 10.76 10.37 -4.56
N PHE A 96 10.12 9.68 -3.63
CA PHE A 96 8.98 10.15 -2.85
C PHE A 96 9.41 10.53 -1.43
N ASP A 97 8.46 11.01 -0.64
CA ASP A 97 8.62 11.11 0.81
C ASP A 97 8.79 9.73 1.45
N GLN A 98 9.36 9.71 2.65
CA GLN A 98 9.60 8.48 3.40
C GLN A 98 8.30 7.71 3.63
N THR A 99 8.22 6.52 3.04
CA THR A 99 7.11 5.58 3.21
C THR A 99 7.29 4.74 4.46
N VAL A 100 6.18 4.14 4.91
CA VAL A 100 6.15 3.14 5.98
C VAL A 100 5.63 1.81 5.44
N THR A 101 6.10 0.69 5.99
CA THR A 101 5.75 -0.66 5.52
C THR A 101 4.96 -1.40 6.60
N PRO A 102 3.63 -1.24 6.68
CA PRO A 102 2.82 -1.89 7.71
C PRO A 102 2.77 -3.42 7.60
N PHE A 103 3.12 -3.98 6.43
CA PHE A 103 3.12 -5.41 6.17
C PHE A 103 4.38 -5.83 5.40
N LEU A 104 4.88 -7.03 5.69
CA LEU A 104 5.92 -7.70 4.88
C LEU A 104 5.35 -8.93 4.17
N VAL A 105 5.97 -9.30 3.05
CA VAL A 105 5.56 -10.42 2.21
C VAL A 105 6.14 -11.73 2.73
N LEU A 106 5.28 -12.74 2.87
CA LEU A 106 5.67 -14.12 3.13
C LEU A 106 5.49 -14.95 1.86
N HIS A 107 6.51 -15.75 1.58
CA HIS A 107 6.58 -16.62 0.41
C HIS A 107 6.36 -18.08 0.82
N ASP A 108 5.76 -18.87 -0.08
CA ASP A 108 5.72 -20.32 0.06
C ASP A 108 7.08 -20.96 -0.30
N ASP A 109 7.17 -22.29 -0.20
CA ASP A 109 8.40 -23.04 -0.51
C ASP A 109 8.86 -22.90 -1.98
N SER A 110 7.99 -22.41 -2.86
CA SER A 110 8.31 -22.15 -4.27
C SER A 110 8.77 -20.70 -4.50
N GLY A 111 8.90 -19.91 -3.44
CA GLY A 111 9.27 -18.49 -3.52
C GLY A 111 8.12 -17.60 -3.97
N ILE A 112 6.87 -18.08 -3.93
CA ILE A 112 5.71 -17.33 -4.40
C ILE A 112 5.00 -16.66 -3.23
N ALA A 113 4.67 -15.38 -3.36
CA ALA A 113 3.93 -14.65 -2.33
C ALA A 113 2.60 -15.36 -2.01
N CYS A 114 2.38 -15.64 -0.73
CA CYS A 114 1.20 -16.38 -0.25
C CYS A 114 0.53 -15.76 0.98
N ALA A 115 1.26 -14.98 1.76
CA ALA A 115 0.75 -14.37 2.98
C ALA A 115 1.40 -13.01 3.25
N LEU A 116 0.79 -12.21 4.11
CA LEU A 116 1.37 -10.95 4.61
C LEU A 116 1.44 -11.01 6.14
N ILE A 117 2.56 -10.58 6.72
CA ILE A 117 2.72 -10.41 8.16
C ILE A 117 2.58 -8.94 8.53
N SER A 118 1.68 -8.65 9.47
CA SER A 118 1.44 -7.32 10.02
C SER A 118 2.56 -6.92 10.98
N LEU A 119 3.15 -5.74 10.81
CA LEU A 119 4.17 -5.25 11.74
C LEU A 119 3.57 -4.63 13.01
N SER A 120 2.27 -4.33 13.03
CA SER A 120 1.61 -3.79 14.23
C SER A 120 1.43 -4.85 15.32
N ASP A 121 1.06 -6.08 14.94
CA ASP A 121 0.67 -7.15 15.87
C ASP A 121 1.26 -8.53 15.55
N LEU A 122 2.06 -8.65 14.49
CA LEU A 122 2.65 -9.90 14.00
C LEU A 122 1.62 -10.96 13.60
N SER A 123 0.38 -10.57 13.34
CA SER A 123 -0.61 -11.48 12.74
C SER A 123 -0.25 -11.75 11.28
N ILE A 124 -0.51 -12.98 10.83
CA ILE A 124 -0.33 -13.40 9.45
C ILE A 124 -1.70 -13.53 8.80
N ARG A 125 -1.85 -12.83 7.67
CA ARG A 125 -2.97 -12.97 6.76
C ARG A 125 -2.56 -13.89 5.61
N ASP A 126 -3.13 -15.08 5.59
CA ASP A 126 -2.83 -16.14 4.64
C ASP A 126 -3.85 -16.15 3.49
N TYR A 127 -3.37 -15.86 2.28
CA TYR A 127 -4.18 -15.77 1.06
C TYR A 127 -4.19 -17.08 0.25
N SER A 128 -3.59 -18.16 0.77
CA SER A 128 -3.74 -19.49 0.18
C SER A 128 -5.16 -20.06 0.36
N THR A 129 -5.95 -19.45 1.24
CA THR A 129 -7.35 -19.77 1.49
C THR A 129 -8.29 -18.69 0.93
N THR A 130 -9.56 -19.04 0.71
CA THR A 130 -10.59 -18.09 0.25
C THR A 130 -11.85 -18.25 1.08
N PRO A 131 -12.23 -17.25 1.91
CA PRO A 131 -11.54 -15.98 2.14
C PRO A 131 -10.18 -16.18 2.86
N PRO A 132 -9.26 -15.18 2.80
CA PRO A 132 -8.00 -15.24 3.52
C PRO A 132 -8.21 -15.49 5.01
N THR A 133 -7.35 -16.30 5.62
CA THR A 133 -7.40 -16.62 7.05
C THR A 133 -6.40 -15.80 7.84
N LEU A 134 -6.80 -15.37 9.04
CA LEU A 134 -5.90 -14.74 10.01
C LEU A 134 -5.41 -15.77 11.02
N ARG A 135 -4.10 -15.75 11.31
CA ARG A 135 -3.46 -16.59 12.31
C ARG A 135 -2.29 -15.86 12.97
N ASP A 136 -1.88 -16.35 14.13
CA ASP A 136 -0.66 -15.86 14.77
C ASP A 136 0.59 -16.30 14.01
N SER A 137 1.63 -15.48 14.07
CA SER A 137 2.98 -15.85 13.67
C SER A 137 3.64 -16.77 14.70
N ASP A 138 4.50 -17.68 14.23
CA ASP A 138 5.35 -18.49 15.09
C ASP A 138 6.62 -17.73 15.52
N ALA A 139 7.48 -18.39 16.30
CA ALA A 139 8.70 -17.79 16.82
C ALA A 139 9.73 -17.45 15.73
N GLU A 140 9.77 -18.18 14.62
CA GLU A 140 10.72 -17.96 13.53
C GLU A 140 10.35 -16.67 12.79
N HIS A 141 9.08 -16.52 12.41
CA HIS A 141 8.57 -15.28 11.82
C HIS A 141 8.86 -14.07 12.70
N LYS A 142 8.57 -14.16 14.01
CA LYS A 142 8.80 -13.07 14.97
C LYS A 142 10.26 -12.67 15.06
N THR A 143 11.17 -13.64 14.99
CA THR A 143 12.61 -13.37 15.02
C THR A 143 13.06 -12.69 13.74
N LEU A 144 12.53 -13.11 12.58
CA LEU A 144 12.91 -12.54 11.29
C LEU A 144 12.46 -11.08 11.14
N VAL A 145 11.28 -10.72 11.65
CA VAL A 145 10.72 -9.37 11.45
C VAL A 145 10.92 -8.42 12.63
N SER A 146 11.66 -8.80 13.67
CA SER A 146 11.71 -8.04 14.93
C SER A 146 12.25 -6.62 14.78
N GLU A 147 13.26 -6.43 13.92
CA GLU A 147 13.84 -5.11 13.66
C GLU A 147 12.87 -4.24 12.88
N PHE A 148 12.28 -4.76 11.80
CA PHE A 148 11.24 -4.08 11.02
C PHE A 148 10.03 -3.69 11.87
N GLN A 149 9.56 -4.59 12.75
CA GLN A 149 8.48 -4.27 13.67
C GLN A 149 8.88 -3.13 14.62
N SER A 150 10.06 -3.21 15.22
CA SER A 150 10.51 -2.19 16.18
C SER A 150 10.61 -0.82 15.51
N GLU A 151 11.12 -0.78 14.29
CA GLU A 151 11.19 0.43 13.48
C GLU A 151 9.78 0.96 13.15
N TYR A 152 8.90 0.11 12.62
CA TYR A 152 7.53 0.49 12.29
C TYR A 152 6.76 1.03 13.50
N LEU A 153 6.82 0.35 14.64
CA LEU A 153 6.13 0.79 15.87
C LEU A 153 6.65 2.12 16.38
N ASN A 154 7.98 2.33 16.37
CA ASN A 154 8.56 3.62 16.75
C ASN A 154 8.14 4.75 15.82
N GLN A 155 8.07 4.49 14.50
CA GLN A 155 7.58 5.47 13.54
C GLN A 155 6.10 5.82 13.80
N MET A 156 5.26 4.83 14.05
CA MET A 156 3.83 5.06 14.31
C MET A 156 3.55 5.73 15.65
N GLU A 157 4.33 5.44 16.70
CA GLU A 157 4.23 6.15 17.98
C GLU A 157 4.53 7.65 17.82
N LEU A 158 5.47 8.02 16.95
CA LEU A 158 5.84 9.42 16.69
C LEU A 158 4.78 10.16 15.86
N MET A 159 4.16 9.49 14.89
CA MET A 159 3.24 10.11 13.94
C MET A 159 1.80 10.19 14.47
N GLY A 160 1.38 9.20 15.26
CA GLY A 160 0.02 9.07 15.79
C GLY A 160 -0.96 8.40 14.81
N ASP A 161 -2.09 7.93 15.36
CA ASP A 161 -3.02 7.04 14.65
C ASP A 161 -3.72 7.67 13.44
N ASP A 162 -3.93 8.99 13.46
CA ASP A 162 -4.62 9.73 12.38
C ASP A 162 -3.67 10.22 11.26
N ALA A 163 -2.37 9.92 11.36
CA ALA A 163 -1.34 10.50 10.49
C ALA A 163 -1.54 10.18 9.00
N PHE A 164 -2.08 9.01 8.66
CA PHE A 164 -2.40 8.66 7.28
C PHE A 164 -3.48 9.57 6.68
N GLY A 165 -4.61 9.73 7.38
CA GLY A 165 -5.71 10.59 6.93
C GLY A 165 -5.37 12.08 6.94
N ALA A 166 -4.36 12.47 7.72
CA ALA A 166 -3.78 13.81 7.71
C ALA A 166 -2.71 14.03 6.62
N GLY A 167 -2.39 13.01 5.81
CA GLY A 167 -1.38 13.12 4.75
C GLY A 167 0.07 13.23 5.26
N LEU A 168 0.35 12.69 6.45
CA LEU A 168 1.67 12.76 7.11
C LEU A 168 2.43 11.43 7.09
N VAL A 169 1.72 10.32 6.87
CA VAL A 169 2.29 8.98 6.74
C VAL A 169 1.83 8.37 5.42
N PHE A 170 2.77 7.73 4.73
CA PHE A 170 2.56 7.17 3.41
C PHE A 170 2.80 5.66 3.40
N PRO A 171 1.75 4.83 3.58
CA PRO A 171 1.89 3.38 3.59
C PRO A 171 2.29 2.84 2.21
N ALA A 172 3.26 1.92 2.18
CA ALA A 172 3.56 1.08 1.03
C ALA A 172 2.98 -0.32 1.27
N ILE A 173 2.09 -0.77 0.37
CA ILE A 173 1.34 -2.02 0.51
C ILE A 173 1.70 -2.97 -0.64
N PRO A 174 2.16 -4.21 -0.36
CA PRO A 174 2.35 -5.22 -1.39
C PRO A 174 0.99 -5.70 -1.91
N ILE A 175 0.80 -5.71 -3.24
CA ILE A 175 -0.42 -6.22 -3.85
C ILE A 175 -0.13 -7.23 -4.96
N TRP A 176 -0.94 -8.28 -5.00
CA TRP A 176 -1.03 -9.18 -6.16
C TRP A 176 -2.50 -9.31 -6.54
N LEU A 177 -2.87 -8.66 -7.63
CA LEU A 177 -4.26 -8.47 -8.04
C LEU A 177 -4.99 -9.80 -8.30
N ASP A 178 -4.36 -10.73 -9.03
CA ASP A 178 -4.96 -12.03 -9.35
C ASP A 178 -5.24 -12.88 -8.12
N ARG A 179 -4.31 -12.90 -7.16
CA ARG A 179 -4.45 -13.63 -5.88
C ARG A 179 -5.15 -12.82 -4.80
N LYS A 180 -5.48 -11.56 -5.07
CA LYS A 180 -6.06 -10.59 -4.14
C LYS A 180 -5.23 -10.38 -2.87
N ILE A 181 -3.92 -10.59 -2.95
CA ILE A 181 -3.01 -10.29 -1.84
C ILE A 181 -2.99 -8.77 -1.64
N GLY A 182 -3.19 -8.31 -0.41
CA GLY A 182 -3.12 -6.90 -0.01
C GLY A 182 -4.31 -6.04 -0.44
N VAL A 183 -5.24 -6.55 -1.24
CA VAL A 183 -6.40 -5.79 -1.72
C VAL A 183 -7.32 -5.37 -0.57
N ASP A 184 -7.53 -6.25 0.40
CA ASP A 184 -8.32 -5.94 1.60
C ASP A 184 -7.62 -4.91 2.50
N ILE A 185 -6.29 -4.89 2.54
CA ILE A 185 -5.51 -3.91 3.30
C ILE A 185 -5.67 -2.51 2.69
N VAL A 186 -5.49 -2.38 1.38
CA VAL A 186 -5.71 -1.09 0.69
C VAL A 186 -7.16 -0.63 0.84
N THR A 187 -8.12 -1.57 0.78
CA THR A 187 -9.54 -1.28 1.02
C THR A 187 -9.76 -0.72 2.43
N ASN A 188 -9.13 -1.28 3.46
CA ASN A 188 -9.25 -0.77 4.82
C ASN A 188 -8.70 0.66 4.96
N TYR A 189 -7.60 1.00 4.28
CA TYR A 189 -7.08 2.37 4.24
C TYR A 189 -8.08 3.32 3.58
N ILE A 190 -8.65 2.94 2.42
CA ILE A 190 -9.71 3.72 1.76
C ILE A 190 -10.91 3.91 2.70
N GLU A 191 -11.32 2.86 3.40
CA GLU A 191 -12.45 2.92 4.34
C GLU A 191 -12.16 3.78 5.57
N SER A 192 -10.93 3.82 6.06
CA SER A 192 -10.56 4.69 7.19
C SER A 192 -10.71 6.19 6.92
N LEU A 193 -10.78 6.58 5.63
CA LEU A 193 -11.01 7.97 5.22
C LEU A 193 -12.51 8.33 5.14
N LYS A 194 -13.41 7.35 5.27
CA LYS A 194 -14.86 7.58 5.27
C LYS A 194 -15.27 8.09 6.66
N ASN A 195 -15.56 9.39 6.75
CA ASN A 195 -16.16 10.02 7.93
C ASN A 195 -17.57 9.50 8.24
#